data_AF-J0IVS3-F1
#
_entry.id   AF-J0IVS3-F1
#
_cell.length_a   1.000
_cell.length_b   1.000
_cell.length_c   1.000
_cell.angle_alpha   90.00
_cell.angle_beta   90.00
_cell.angle_gamma   90.00
#
_symmetry.space_group_name_H-M   'P 1'
#
loop_
_entity.id
_entity.type
_entity.pdbx_description
1 polymer ?
#
loop_
_entity_poly.entity_id
_entity_poly.type
_entity_poly.pdbx_seq_one_letter_code
_entity_poly.pdbx_strand_id
1 'polypeptide(L)'
;MDYKELLEFNDYAMDLTIRMAHHSTAIENNPLSLAETISILTTEYIPREMPQRAFFEVKNYQNMLFFLLENLDKGQSVDSFFL
;
A
#
# COMPACT_ATOMS: atom_id res chain seq x y z
N MET A 1 -4.56 9.77 -18.95
CA MET A 1 -3.46 9.42 -18.05
C MET A 1 -3.13 7.98 -18.35
N ASP A 2 -1.99 7.75 -18.98
CA ASP A 2 -1.46 6.39 -19.14
C ASP A 2 -1.02 5.91 -17.76
N TYR A 3 -1.42 4.70 -17.34
CA TYR A 3 -1.03 4.19 -16.02
C TYR A 3 0.49 4.02 -15.90
N LYS A 4 1.20 3.94 -17.03
CA LYS A 4 2.67 3.89 -17.08
C LYS A 4 3.31 5.15 -16.51
N GLU A 5 2.62 6.29 -16.55
CA GLU A 5 3.08 7.52 -15.90
C GLU A 5 3.22 7.33 -14.37
N LEU A 6 2.42 6.45 -13.75
CA LEU A 6 2.54 6.15 -12.30
C LEU A 6 3.86 5.46 -11.93
N LEU A 7 4.51 4.78 -12.87
CA LEU A 7 5.83 4.17 -12.65
C LEU A 7 6.94 5.24 -12.63
N GLU A 8 6.69 6.41 -13.22
CA GLU A 8 7.62 7.54 -13.27
C GLU A 8 7.36 8.53 -12.11
N PHE A 9 6.10 8.67 -11.67
CA PHE A 9 5.68 9.59 -10.61
C PHE A 9 5.59 8.94 -9.23
N ASN A 10 6.71 8.96 -8.50
CA ASN A 10 6.80 8.39 -7.15
C ASN A 10 5.82 9.04 -6.15
N ASP A 11 5.65 10.37 -6.15
CA ASP A 11 4.85 11.05 -5.12
C ASP A 11 3.35 10.72 -5.21
N TYR A 12 2.77 10.69 -6.41
CA TYR A 12 1.35 10.35 -6.57
C TYR A 12 1.09 8.86 -6.36
N ALA A 13 2.01 8.00 -6.82
CA ALA A 13 1.97 6.57 -6.55
C ALA A 13 2.04 6.27 -5.04
N MET A 14 2.90 6.98 -4.31
CA MET A 14 3.03 6.88 -2.86
C MET A 14 1.77 7.38 -2.14
N ASP A 15 1.25 8.54 -2.54
CA ASP A 15 0.00 9.08 -1.97
C ASP A 15 -1.19 8.14 -2.18
N LEU A 16 -1.31 7.56 -3.39
CA LEU A 16 -2.34 6.56 -3.68
C LEU A 16 -2.18 5.31 -2.80
N THR A 17 -0.94 4.82 -2.65
CA THR A 17 -0.63 3.66 -1.79
C THR A 17 -1.01 3.93 -0.34
N ILE A 18 -0.70 5.11 0.20
CA ILE A 18 -1.08 5.54 1.55
C ILE A 18 -2.60 5.55 1.72
N ARG A 19 -3.33 6.16 0.77
CA ARG A 19 -4.80 6.23 0.83
C ARG A 19 -5.43 4.84 0.74
N MET A 20 -4.94 3.97 -0.14
CA MET A 20 -5.42 2.60 -0.28
C MET A 20 -5.17 1.79 1.00
N ALA A 21 -3.96 1.86 1.56
CA ALA A 21 -3.62 1.19 2.80
C ALA A 21 -4.55 1.63 3.94
N HIS A 22 -4.64 2.94 4.19
CA HIS A 22 -5.43 3.47 5.31
C HIS A 22 -6.91 3.08 5.20
N HIS A 23 -7.53 3.33 4.03
CA HIS A 23 -8.97 3.08 3.87
C HIS A 23 -9.31 1.60 3.80
N SER A 24 -8.53 0.78 3.09
CA SER A 24 -8.82 -0.65 2.97
C SER A 24 -8.70 -1.35 4.33
N THR A 25 -7.65 -1.06 5.11
CA THR A 25 -7.49 -1.70 6.42
C THR A 25 -8.52 -1.17 7.43
N ALA A 26 -8.91 0.10 7.34
CA ALA A 26 -9.93 0.67 8.23
C ALA A 26 -11.32 0.00 8.04
N ILE A 27 -11.68 -0.37 6.80
CA ILE A 27 -12.90 -1.15 6.50
C ILE A 27 -12.89 -2.51 7.24
N GLU A 28 -11.70 -3.10 7.42
CA GLU A 28 -11.50 -4.36 8.14
C GLU A 28 -11.24 -4.19 9.66
N ASN A 29 -11.51 -3.00 10.20
CA ASN A 29 -11.34 -2.62 11.61
C ASN A 29 -9.88 -2.49 12.07
N ASN A 30 -8.96 -2.15 11.17
CA ASN A 30 -7.62 -1.74 11.58
C ASN A 30 -7.68 -0.36 12.30
N PRO A 31 -7.11 -0.22 13.51
CA PRO A 31 -7.25 0.99 14.33
C PRO A 31 -6.24 2.10 13.99
N LEU A 32 -5.36 1.91 13.01
CA LEU A 32 -4.31 2.89 12.70
C LEU A 32 -4.88 4.13 11.98
N SER A 33 -4.54 5.29 12.50
CA SER A 33 -4.86 6.58 11.90
C SER A 33 -4.04 6.83 10.63
N LEU A 34 -4.52 7.76 9.80
CA LEU A 34 -3.81 8.15 8.57
C LEU A 34 -2.37 8.60 8.84
N ALA A 35 -2.13 9.36 9.91
CA ALA A 35 -0.78 9.82 10.27
C ALA A 35 0.16 8.64 10.60
N GLU A 36 -0.36 7.60 11.26
CA GLU A 36 0.40 6.40 11.56
C GLU A 36 0.65 5.57 10.31
N THR A 37 -0.34 5.46 9.41
CA THR A 37 -0.16 4.83 8.09
C THR A 37 0.93 5.53 7.27
N ILE A 38 0.92 6.87 7.23
CA ILE A 38 1.96 7.67 6.56
C ILE A 38 3.33 7.36 7.18
N SER A 39 3.44 7.40 8.51
CA SER A 39 4.69 7.10 9.23
C SER A 39 5.25 5.73 8.85
N ILE A 40 4.41 4.69 8.89
CA ILE A 40 4.80 3.30 8.59
C ILE A 40 5.28 3.14 7.15
N LEU A 41 4.59 3.76 6.18
CA LEU A 41 4.86 3.58 4.76
C LEU A 41 6.00 4.46 4.22
N THR A 42 6.18 5.67 4.77
CA THR A 42 7.16 6.64 4.24
C THR A 42 8.47 6.70 5.03
N THR A 43 8.42 6.46 6.34
CA THR A 43 9.58 6.62 7.23
C THR A 43 10.02 5.32 7.91
N GLU A 44 9.27 4.23 7.68
CA GLU A 44 9.46 2.93 8.35
C GLU A 44 9.48 3.03 9.88
N TYR A 45 8.89 4.08 10.43
CA TYR A 45 8.85 4.36 11.86
C TYR A 45 7.55 3.87 12.48
N ILE A 46 7.65 3.21 13.64
CA ILE A 46 6.52 2.78 14.46
C ILE A 46 6.21 3.91 15.47
N PRO A 47 5.10 4.65 15.30
CA PRO A 47 4.86 5.89 16.05
C PRO A 47 4.47 5.70 17.52
N ARG A 48 3.98 4.52 17.90
CA ARG A 48 3.62 4.14 19.27
C ARG A 48 3.44 2.63 19.41
N GLU A 49 3.19 2.16 20.62
CA GLU A 49 2.70 0.80 20.86
C GLU A 49 1.40 0.54 20.08
N MET A 50 1.35 -0.58 19.36
CA MET A 50 0.22 -0.97 18.52
C MET A 50 0.16 -2.50 18.33
N PRO A 51 -1.01 -3.07 17.99
CA PRO A 51 -1.11 -4.47 17.63
C PRO A 51 -0.23 -4.80 16.42
N GLN A 52 0.59 -5.85 16.53
CA GLN A 52 1.46 -6.30 15.44
C GLN A 52 0.70 -6.62 14.16
N ARG A 53 -0.50 -7.20 14.29
CA ARG A 53 -1.43 -7.43 13.16
C ARG A 53 -1.72 -6.12 12.41
N ALA A 54 -2.11 -5.07 13.13
CA ALA A 54 -2.49 -3.81 12.53
C ALA A 54 -1.32 -3.14 11.79
N PHE A 55 -0.12 -3.23 12.37
CA PHE A 55 1.11 -2.78 11.74
C PHE A 55 1.37 -3.50 10.41
N PHE A 56 1.33 -4.84 10.41
CA PHE A 56 1.64 -5.61 9.20
C PHE A 56 0.58 -5.50 8.11
N GLU A 57 -0.70 -5.40 8.45
CA GLU A 57 -1.77 -5.11 7.48
C GLU A 57 -1.48 -3.82 6.69
N VAL A 58 -0.99 -2.77 7.36
CA VAL A 58 -0.57 -1.53 6.70
C VAL A 58 0.76 -1.70 5.97
N LYS A 59 1.78 -2.29 6.61
CA LYS A 59 3.13 -2.44 6.03
C LYS A 59 3.12 -3.26 4.74
N ASN A 60 2.22 -4.23 4.60
CA ASN A 60 2.07 -5.03 3.40
C ASN A 60 1.69 -4.22 2.15
N TYR A 61 1.17 -3.00 2.30
CA TYR A 61 0.86 -2.13 1.16
C TYR A 61 2.10 -1.47 0.53
N GLN A 62 3.27 -1.50 1.18
CA GLN A 62 4.46 -0.75 0.73
C GLN A 62 4.84 -0.99 -0.73
N ASN A 63 4.63 -2.21 -1.23
CA ASN A 63 4.95 -2.58 -2.61
C ASN A 63 3.71 -2.90 -3.46
N MET A 64 2.50 -2.64 -2.94
CA MET A 64 1.25 -3.06 -3.58
C MET A 64 1.09 -2.45 -4.97
N LEU A 65 1.28 -1.14 -5.11
CA LEU A 65 1.08 -0.48 -6.39
C LEU A 65 2.15 -0.89 -7.42
N PHE A 66 3.40 -1.04 -6.98
CA PHE A 66 4.48 -1.56 -7.83
C PHE A 66 4.16 -2.98 -8.35
N PHE A 67 3.74 -3.88 -7.45
CA PHE A 67 3.33 -5.24 -7.79
C PHE A 67 2.18 -5.24 -8.82
N LEU A 68 1.16 -4.41 -8.63
CA LEU A 68 0.03 -4.33 -9.57
C LEU A 68 0.45 -3.83 -10.95
N LEU A 69 1.26 -2.76 -11.01
CA LEU A 69 1.69 -2.15 -12.26
C LEU A 69 2.64 -3.06 -13.04
N GLU A 70 3.56 -3.75 -12.35
CA GLU A 70 4.49 -4.71 -12.97
C GLU A 70 3.73 -5.89 -13.59
N ASN A 71 2.75 -6.44 -12.88
CA ASN A 71 1.93 -7.54 -13.39
C ASN A 71 1.00 -7.12 -14.53
N LEU A 72 0.51 -5.87 -14.49
CA LEU A 72 -0.29 -5.30 -15.58
C LEU A 72 0.53 -5.16 -16.87
N ASP A 73 1.77 -4.67 -16.78
CA ASP A 73 2.66 -4.53 -17.95
C ASP A 73 3.06 -5.90 -18.54
N LYS A 74 3.21 -6.92 -17.69
CA LYS A 74 3.44 -8.33 -18.10
C LYS A 74 2.21 -8.99 -18.73
N GLY A 75 1.02 -8.40 -18.61
CA GLY A 75 -0.23 -9.05 -19.00
C GLY A 75 -0.54 -10.30 -18.17
N GLN A 76 -0.10 -10.33 -16.90
CA GLN A 76 -0.27 -11.47 -16.01
C GLN A 76 -1.77 -11.74 -15.75
N SER A 77 -2.18 -13.01 -15.86
CA SER A 77 -3.54 -13.43 -15.50
C SER A 77 -3.74 -13.38 -13.98
N VAL A 78 -4.94 -12.95 -13.57
CA VAL A 78 -5.40 -13.10 -12.18
C VAL A 78 -5.97 -14.50 -12.03
N ASP A 79 -5.18 -15.39 -11.45
CA ASP A 79 -5.54 -16.78 -11.17
C ASP A 79 -5.17 -17.15 -9.71
N SER A 80 -5.32 -18.42 -9.34
CA SER A 80 -5.05 -18.88 -7.97
C SER A 80 -3.59 -18.75 -7.52
N PHE A 81 -2.66 -18.49 -8.45
CA PHE A 81 -1.24 -18.32 -8.18
C PHE A 81 -0.82 -16.85 -8.25
N PHE A 82 -1.77 -15.92 -8.40
CA PHE A 82 -1.52 -14.49 -8.36
C PHE A 82 -1.34 -14.02 -6.91
N LEU A 83 -0.11 -14.14 -6.40
CA LEU A 83 0.31 -13.76 -5.05
C LEU A 83 1.69 -13.10 -5.08
#